data_AF-A0AAV9A9L5-F1
#
_entry.id   AF-A0AAV9A9L5-F1
#
_cell.length_a   1.000
_cell.length_b   1.000
_cell.length_c   1.000
_cell.angle_alpha   90.00
_cell.angle_beta   90.00
_cell.angle_gamma   90.00
#
_symmetry.space_group_name_H-M   'P 1'
#
loop_
_entity.id
_entity.type
_entity.pdbx_description
1 polymer ?
#
loop_
_entity_poly.entity_id
_entity_poly.type
_entity_poly.pdbx_seq_one_letter_code
_entity_poly.pdbx_strand_id
1 'polypeptide(L)'
;MDPRLYRYAMSGDTNSLRKLVEEEEDQLDLTLQLTPQSNNALHIAAQHGHRDIAETLISLSPSLLFRSNSDGDLPLHVASREGHGSLVEVLINSLIHSNCDEVTDLESTSEAPPVVWQKRNLKGNTVLHEALRFRRAKVAVELLILDPRLADGLNHAGESLLYLACELQMMVVVESILSRLRSTYRTDGLNGRTPFHASAMKKHFGMSPTYTCTKPVNRRIGYTNIHRIWILIFIFGSLRIRIRYGFFLDNWHV
;
A
#
# COMPACT_ATOMS: atom_id res chain seq x y z
N MET A 1 22.76 -16.89 -1.09
CA MET A 1 21.74 -17.47 -1.98
C MET A 1 22.43 -18.22 -3.10
N ASP A 2 22.02 -19.46 -3.37
CA ASP A 2 22.46 -20.24 -4.52
C ASP A 2 22.23 -19.44 -5.82
N PRO A 3 23.28 -19.25 -6.65
CA PRO A 3 23.16 -18.58 -7.94
C PRO A 3 22.09 -19.18 -8.87
N ARG A 4 21.84 -20.49 -8.82
CA ARG A 4 20.82 -21.14 -9.67
C ARG A 4 19.43 -20.72 -9.23
N LEU A 5 19.13 -20.85 -7.93
CA LEU A 5 17.88 -20.38 -7.34
C LEU A 5 17.62 -18.91 -7.65
N TYR A 6 18.66 -18.05 -7.54
CA TYR A 6 18.53 -16.63 -7.86
C TYR A 6 18.16 -16.42 -9.33
N ARG A 7 18.86 -17.10 -10.24
CA ARG A 7 18.62 -17.00 -11.68
C ARG A 7 17.22 -17.48 -12.06
N TYR A 8 16.75 -18.58 -11.49
CA TYR A 8 15.40 -19.09 -11.74
C TYR A 8 14.35 -18.12 -11.23
N ALA A 9 14.48 -17.65 -9.98
CA ALA A 9 13.58 -16.66 -9.41
C ALA A 9 13.54 -15.34 -10.21
N MET A 10 14.66 -14.97 -10.84
CA MET A 10 14.77 -13.79 -11.71
C MET A 10 14.18 -14.02 -13.11
N SER A 11 14.36 -15.21 -13.69
CA SER A 11 13.94 -15.51 -15.06
C SER A 11 12.51 -16.02 -15.18
N GLY A 12 11.91 -16.51 -14.09
CA GLY A 12 10.59 -17.13 -14.11
C GLY A 12 10.59 -18.61 -14.51
N ASP A 13 11.76 -19.26 -14.52
CA ASP A 13 11.88 -20.68 -14.89
C ASP A 13 11.44 -21.63 -13.76
N THR A 14 10.16 -21.97 -13.75
CA THR A 14 9.54 -22.89 -12.77
C THR A 14 9.99 -24.33 -12.92
N ASN A 15 10.26 -24.79 -14.15
CA ASN A 15 10.64 -26.17 -14.41
C ASN A 15 12.02 -26.46 -13.86
N SER A 16 12.97 -25.56 -14.09
CA SER A 16 14.33 -25.69 -13.55
C SER A 16 14.35 -25.52 -12.03
N LEU A 17 13.46 -24.70 -11.45
CA LEU A 17 13.30 -24.60 -10.00
C LEU A 17 12.82 -25.92 -9.39
N ARG A 18 11.80 -26.57 -9.98
CA ARG A 18 11.29 -27.86 -9.47
C ARG A 18 12.36 -28.95 -9.53
N LYS A 19 13.10 -29.04 -10.63
CA LYS A 19 14.23 -29.97 -10.76
C LYS A 19 15.31 -29.74 -9.70
N LEU A 20 15.66 -28.48 -9.43
CA LEU A 20 16.64 -28.15 -8.40
C LEU A 20 16.19 -28.65 -7.01
N VAL A 21 14.89 -28.51 -6.71
CA VAL A 21 14.32 -28.96 -5.44
C VAL A 21 14.29 -30.49 -5.35
N GLU A 22 13.95 -31.18 -6.44
CA GLU A 22 14.01 -32.66 -6.54
C GLU A 22 15.45 -33.18 -6.40
N GLU A 23 16.45 -32.45 -6.88
CA GLU A 23 17.87 -32.82 -6.79
C GLU A 23 18.46 -32.61 -5.38
N GLU A 24 17.95 -31.65 -4.62
CA GLU A 24 18.54 -31.20 -3.34
C GLU A 24 17.60 -31.36 -2.13
N GLU A 25 16.64 -32.30 -2.18
CA GLU A 25 15.53 -32.47 -1.21
C GLU A 25 15.93 -32.36 0.28
N ASP A 26 17.14 -32.78 0.66
CA ASP A 26 17.62 -32.77 2.06
C ASP A 26 18.58 -31.61 2.43
N GLN A 27 19.04 -30.78 1.49
CA GLN A 27 20.03 -29.72 1.74
C GLN A 27 19.55 -28.30 1.40
N LEU A 28 18.53 -28.16 0.55
CA LEU A 28 18.10 -26.84 0.09
C LEU A 28 17.08 -26.21 1.06
N ASP A 29 17.57 -25.69 2.18
CA ASP A 29 16.76 -24.80 3.02
C ASP A 29 16.62 -23.42 2.36
N LEU A 30 15.51 -23.23 1.62
CA LEU A 30 15.16 -21.97 0.95
C LEU A 30 15.11 -20.78 1.91
N THR A 31 14.87 -20.99 3.21
CA THR A 31 14.75 -19.90 4.20
C THR A 31 16.10 -19.28 4.57
N LEU A 32 17.20 -20.02 4.38
CA LEU A 32 18.57 -19.57 4.59
C LEU A 32 19.20 -18.95 3.33
N GLN A 33 18.58 -19.14 2.17
CA GLN A 33 19.08 -18.67 0.88
C GLN A 33 18.76 -17.19 0.65
N LEU A 34 19.55 -16.32 1.27
CA LEU A 34 19.38 -14.87 1.21
C LEU A 34 20.44 -14.19 0.32
N THR A 35 20.05 -13.11 -0.35
CA THR A 35 20.95 -12.17 -1.04
C THR A 35 21.63 -11.24 -0.04
N PRO A 36 22.63 -10.43 -0.45
CA PRO A 36 23.27 -9.44 0.44
C PRO A 36 22.29 -8.42 1.05
N GLN A 37 21.16 -8.15 0.40
CA GLN A 37 20.08 -7.29 0.90
C GLN A 37 19.03 -8.06 1.71
N SER A 38 19.36 -9.27 2.17
CA SER A 38 18.44 -10.18 2.86
C SER A 38 17.16 -10.51 2.09
N ASN A 39 17.14 -10.33 0.75
CA ASN A 39 16.03 -10.81 -0.07
C ASN A 39 16.08 -12.33 -0.14
N ASN A 40 14.97 -12.99 0.19
CA ASN A 40 14.74 -14.39 -0.10
C ASN A 40 14.30 -14.59 -1.57
N ALA A 41 14.19 -15.84 -2.03
CA ALA A 41 13.77 -16.15 -3.40
C ALA A 41 12.40 -15.54 -3.78
N LEU A 42 11.47 -15.43 -2.83
CA LEU A 42 10.14 -14.86 -3.06
C LEU A 42 10.19 -13.34 -3.26
N HIS A 43 11.10 -12.61 -2.61
CA HIS A 43 11.33 -11.19 -2.91
C HIS A 43 11.83 -10.99 -4.34
N ILE A 44 12.73 -11.86 -4.82
CA ILE A 44 13.25 -11.78 -6.20
C ILE A 44 12.13 -12.06 -7.21
N ALA A 45 11.35 -13.13 -6.99
CA ALA A 45 10.18 -13.41 -7.81
C ALA A 45 9.15 -12.26 -7.77
N ALA A 46 8.95 -11.65 -6.60
CA ALA A 46 8.09 -10.49 -6.41
C ALA A 46 8.58 -9.23 -7.11
N GLN A 47 9.90 -9.04 -7.23
CA GLN A 47 10.47 -7.93 -7.99
C GLN A 47 10.19 -8.07 -9.48
N HIS A 48 10.27 -9.30 -10.01
CA HIS A 48 10.10 -9.57 -11.44
C HIS A 48 8.66 -9.92 -11.86
N GLY A 49 7.76 -10.14 -10.89
CA GLY A 49 6.34 -10.42 -11.17
C GLY A 49 6.06 -11.86 -11.58
N HIS A 50 6.97 -12.78 -11.28
CA HIS A 50 6.86 -14.19 -11.69
C HIS A 50 5.90 -14.96 -10.79
N ARG A 51 4.62 -14.90 -11.14
CA ARG A 51 3.53 -15.57 -10.43
C ARG A 51 3.77 -17.05 -10.20
N ASP A 52 4.09 -17.80 -11.25
CA ASP A 52 4.17 -19.26 -11.18
C ASP A 52 5.33 -19.73 -10.29
N ILE A 53 6.45 -18.97 -10.31
CA ILE A 53 7.55 -19.19 -9.36
C ILE A 53 7.12 -18.87 -7.94
N ALA A 54 6.42 -17.76 -7.72
CA ALA A 54 5.97 -17.41 -6.39
C ALA A 54 5.04 -18.48 -5.80
N GLU A 55 4.07 -18.98 -6.57
CA GLU A 55 3.19 -20.08 -6.16
C GLU A 55 4.01 -21.34 -5.80
N THR A 56 5.00 -21.68 -6.64
CA THR A 56 5.88 -22.83 -6.38
C THR A 56 6.70 -22.64 -5.09
N LEU A 57 7.35 -21.48 -4.91
CA LEU A 57 8.13 -21.17 -3.71
C LEU A 57 7.27 -21.17 -2.43
N ILE A 58 6.05 -20.64 -2.50
CA ILE A 58 5.11 -20.65 -1.37
C ILE A 58 4.69 -22.08 -1.04
N SER A 59 4.43 -22.92 -2.04
CA SER A 59 4.08 -24.33 -1.82
C SER A 59 5.21 -25.13 -1.15
N LEU A 60 6.46 -24.77 -1.44
CA LEU A 60 7.64 -25.40 -0.86
C LEU A 60 7.96 -24.85 0.53
N SER A 61 7.79 -23.55 0.75
CA SER A 61 8.14 -22.88 2.01
C SER A 61 7.24 -21.66 2.26
N PRO A 62 6.08 -21.85 2.91
CA PRO A 62 5.15 -20.76 3.21
C PRO A 62 5.76 -19.67 4.11
N SER A 63 6.73 -20.04 4.96
CA SER A 63 7.43 -19.12 5.86
C SER A 63 8.14 -17.96 5.15
N LEU A 64 8.46 -18.11 3.85
CA LEU A 64 9.05 -17.06 3.01
C LEU A 64 8.16 -15.81 2.89
N LEU A 65 6.84 -15.95 3.07
CA LEU A 65 5.87 -14.86 3.01
C LEU A 65 6.06 -13.82 4.12
N PHE A 66 6.54 -14.25 5.28
CA PHE A 66 6.55 -13.43 6.51
C PHE A 66 7.91 -12.80 6.82
N ARG A 67 8.97 -13.23 6.12
CA ARG A 67 10.33 -12.72 6.31
C ARG A 67 10.51 -11.39 5.59
N SER A 68 11.07 -10.42 6.29
CA SER A 68 11.43 -9.12 5.72
C SER A 68 12.88 -9.08 5.23
N ASN A 69 13.13 -8.33 4.16
CA ASN A 69 14.48 -8.03 3.68
C ASN A 69 15.17 -6.94 4.50
N SER A 70 16.35 -6.45 4.05
CA SER A 70 17.12 -5.42 4.75
C SER A 70 16.42 -4.07 4.87
N ASP A 71 15.44 -3.78 4.02
CA ASP A 71 14.61 -2.56 4.07
C ASP A 71 13.37 -2.74 4.97
N GLY A 72 13.19 -3.92 5.56
CA GLY A 72 11.97 -4.31 6.27
C GLY A 72 10.79 -4.63 5.35
N ASP A 73 11.03 -4.69 4.03
CA ASP A 73 10.00 -5.04 3.06
C ASP A 73 9.73 -6.53 3.12
N LEU A 74 8.45 -6.91 3.08
CA LEU A 74 8.01 -8.28 2.81
C LEU A 74 7.94 -8.50 1.29
N PRO A 75 7.86 -9.74 0.78
CA PRO A 75 7.66 -9.98 -0.64
C PRO A 75 6.42 -9.25 -1.19
N LEU A 76 5.37 -9.11 -0.38
CA LEU A 76 4.17 -8.33 -0.74
C LEU A 76 4.45 -6.82 -0.93
N HIS A 77 5.36 -6.23 -0.15
CA HIS A 77 5.77 -4.84 -0.34
C HIS A 77 6.47 -4.66 -1.69
N VAL A 78 7.36 -5.60 -2.04
CA VAL A 78 8.09 -5.59 -3.33
C VAL A 78 7.11 -5.77 -4.50
N ALA A 79 6.21 -6.75 -4.44
CA ALA A 79 5.21 -6.95 -5.50
C ALA A 79 4.30 -5.71 -5.68
N SER A 80 3.92 -5.05 -4.58
CA SER A 80 3.08 -3.85 -4.61
C SER A 80 3.83 -2.63 -5.16
N ARG A 81 5.12 -2.49 -4.83
CA ARG A 81 6.03 -1.48 -5.36
C ARG A 81 6.18 -1.61 -6.88
N GLU A 82 6.41 -2.84 -7.36
CA GLU A 82 6.62 -3.10 -8.78
C GLU A 82 5.31 -3.11 -9.58
N GLY A 83 4.16 -3.25 -8.90
CA GLY A 83 2.84 -3.13 -9.51
C GLY A 83 2.30 -4.43 -10.10
N HIS A 84 2.85 -5.57 -9.69
CA HIS A 84 2.47 -6.89 -10.18
C HIS A 84 1.16 -7.37 -9.53
N GLY A 85 0.03 -6.78 -9.91
CA GLY A 85 -1.27 -7.02 -9.28
C GLY A 85 -1.71 -8.49 -9.23
N SER A 86 -1.46 -9.25 -10.30
CA SER A 86 -1.75 -10.70 -10.33
C SER A 86 -0.95 -11.49 -9.29
N LEU A 87 0.28 -11.07 -9.00
CA LEU A 87 1.11 -11.68 -7.97
C LEU A 87 0.72 -11.19 -6.57
N VAL A 88 0.34 -9.91 -6.44
CA VAL A 88 -0.20 -9.36 -5.19
C VAL A 88 -1.43 -10.16 -4.75
N GLU A 89 -2.34 -10.47 -5.66
CA GLU A 89 -3.51 -11.30 -5.38
C GLU A 89 -3.13 -12.70 -4.86
N VAL A 90 -2.17 -13.36 -5.51
CA VAL A 90 -1.67 -14.67 -5.07
C VAL A 90 -1.07 -14.59 -3.67
N LEU A 91 -0.19 -13.61 -3.43
CA LEU A 91 0.47 -13.44 -2.13
C LEU A 91 -0.56 -13.18 -1.03
N ILE A 92 -1.57 -12.35 -1.28
CA ILE A 92 -2.64 -12.06 -0.32
C ILE A 92 -3.48 -13.30 -0.05
N ASN A 93 -3.88 -14.01 -1.10
CA ASN A 93 -4.63 -15.25 -0.94
C ASN A 93 -3.80 -16.25 -0.12
N SER A 94 -2.53 -16.46 -0.45
CA SER A 94 -1.66 -17.33 0.33
C SER A 94 -1.55 -16.88 1.79
N LEU A 95 -1.41 -15.57 2.06
CA LEU A 95 -1.38 -15.04 3.44
C LEU A 95 -2.66 -15.31 4.23
N ILE A 96 -3.83 -15.24 3.57
CA ILE A 96 -5.13 -15.56 4.20
C ILE A 96 -5.24 -17.05 4.53
N HIS A 97 -4.78 -17.92 3.62
CA HIS A 97 -4.84 -19.37 3.80
C HIS A 97 -3.77 -19.91 4.75
N SER A 98 -2.59 -19.30 4.77
CA SER A 98 -1.47 -19.63 5.64
C SER A 98 -1.63 -19.07 7.06
N ASN A 99 -2.86 -18.88 7.55
CA ASN A 99 -3.17 -18.41 8.89
C ASN A 99 -2.60 -19.39 9.94
N CYS A 100 -1.30 -19.28 10.21
CA CYS A 100 -0.60 -19.97 11.27
C CYS A 100 -0.64 -19.09 12.51
N ASP A 101 -1.05 -19.72 13.61
CA ASP A 101 -0.90 -19.31 15.01
C ASP A 101 0.58 -19.10 15.44
N GLU A 102 1.51 -18.86 14.51
CA GLU A 102 2.94 -18.71 14.74
C GLU A 102 3.44 -17.33 14.29
N VAL A 103 2.99 -16.27 14.95
CA VAL A 103 3.79 -15.05 15.07
C VAL A 103 3.71 -14.51 16.51
N THR A 104 3.99 -15.38 17.49
CA THR A 104 4.48 -14.92 18.79
C THR A 104 5.99 -15.00 18.74
N ASP A 105 6.62 -13.91 18.32
CA ASP A 105 7.95 -13.49 18.75
C ASP A 105 8.21 -12.14 18.07
N LEU A 106 7.63 -11.10 18.67
CA LEU A 106 8.11 -9.71 18.76
C LEU A 106 6.96 -8.85 19.29
N GLU A 107 6.94 -8.75 20.62
CA GLU A 107 6.37 -7.67 21.45
C GLU A 107 4.86 -7.36 21.34
N SER A 108 4.11 -8.02 22.22
CA SER A 108 3.11 -7.43 23.14
C SER A 108 2.14 -6.38 22.59
N THR A 109 0.97 -6.79 22.08
CA THR A 109 -0.34 -6.25 22.52
C THR A 109 -1.48 -7.18 22.09
N SER A 110 -2.46 -7.34 22.99
CA SER A 110 -3.61 -8.25 22.95
C SER A 110 -4.72 -7.80 22.00
N GLU A 111 -4.44 -7.66 20.71
CA GLU A 111 -5.47 -7.46 19.68
C GLU A 111 -5.11 -8.32 18.45
N ALA A 112 -6.12 -8.84 17.74
CA ALA A 112 -6.04 -9.81 16.64
C ALA A 112 -4.76 -9.69 15.77
N PRO A 113 -4.19 -10.82 15.28
CA PRO A 113 -2.90 -10.82 14.59
C PRO A 113 -2.88 -9.71 13.54
N PRO A 114 -1.90 -8.78 13.59
CA PRO A 114 -1.84 -7.67 12.66
C PRO A 114 -1.75 -8.26 11.26
N VAL A 115 -2.81 -8.06 10.49
CA VAL A 115 -2.94 -8.72 9.20
C VAL A 115 -1.72 -8.35 8.37
N VAL A 116 -1.00 -9.32 7.81
CA VAL A 116 0.41 -9.19 7.40
C VAL A 116 0.66 -8.04 6.41
N TRP A 117 -0.36 -7.68 5.62
CA TRP A 117 -0.35 -6.52 4.72
C TRP A 117 -0.38 -5.14 5.41
N GLN A 118 -0.71 -5.07 6.70
CA GLN A 118 -0.61 -3.87 7.53
C GLN A 118 0.79 -3.69 8.14
N LYS A 119 1.66 -4.71 8.07
CA LYS A 119 3.05 -4.62 8.54
C LYS A 119 3.76 -3.50 7.79
N ARG A 120 4.61 -2.77 8.51
CA ARG A 120 5.35 -1.62 8.00
C ARG A 120 6.81 -1.99 7.79
N ASN A 121 7.40 -1.48 6.71
CA ASN A 121 8.84 -1.57 6.48
C ASN A 121 9.62 -0.56 7.36
N LEU A 122 10.95 -0.49 7.22
CA LEU A 122 11.78 0.42 8.02
C LEU A 122 11.47 1.91 7.79
N LYS A 123 10.84 2.26 6.67
CA LYS A 123 10.34 3.63 6.36
C LYS A 123 8.96 3.89 6.96
N GLY A 124 8.36 2.89 7.61
CA GLY A 124 7.03 2.97 8.20
C GLY A 124 5.93 2.83 7.16
N ASN A 125 6.29 2.50 5.92
CA ASN A 125 5.36 2.34 4.81
C ASN A 125 4.69 0.97 4.91
N THR A 126 3.37 0.95 4.76
CA THR A 126 2.63 -0.28 4.44
C THR A 126 2.74 -0.60 2.96
N VAL A 127 2.26 -1.78 2.54
CA VAL A 127 2.20 -2.17 1.11
C VAL A 127 1.46 -1.15 0.24
N LEU A 128 0.45 -0.47 0.81
CA LEU A 128 -0.31 0.58 0.14
C LEU A 128 0.50 1.88 -0.02
N HIS A 129 1.37 2.22 0.94
CA HIS A 129 2.28 3.35 0.81
C HIS A 129 3.29 3.12 -0.33
N GLU A 130 3.84 1.90 -0.43
CA GLU A 130 4.73 1.51 -1.51
C GLU A 130 4.02 1.56 -2.88
N ALA A 131 2.81 0.99 -2.97
CA ALA A 131 2.00 1.08 -4.20
C ALA A 131 1.77 2.53 -4.63
N LEU A 132 1.45 3.44 -3.71
CA LEU A 132 1.29 4.86 -4.01
C LEU A 132 2.60 5.51 -4.46
N ARG A 133 3.69 5.36 -3.69
CA ARG A 133 4.99 6.00 -4.00
C ARG A 133 5.50 5.65 -5.39
N PHE A 134 5.22 4.43 -5.86
CA PHE A 134 5.58 3.96 -7.20
C PHE A 134 4.46 4.08 -8.23
N ARG A 135 3.39 4.82 -7.91
CA ARG A 135 2.26 5.17 -8.79
C ARG A 135 1.49 3.95 -9.33
N ARG A 136 1.43 2.87 -8.56
CA ARG A 136 0.72 1.63 -8.89
C ARG A 136 -0.76 1.74 -8.50
N ALA A 137 -1.49 2.59 -9.22
CA ALA A 137 -2.89 2.92 -8.90
C ALA A 137 -3.81 1.69 -8.85
N LYS A 138 -3.67 0.76 -9.80
CA LYS A 138 -4.48 -0.46 -9.86
C LYS A 138 -4.32 -1.31 -8.59
N VAL A 139 -3.08 -1.62 -8.23
CA VAL A 139 -2.74 -2.38 -7.01
C VAL A 139 -3.22 -1.65 -5.76
N ALA A 140 -3.05 -0.32 -5.71
CA ALA A 140 -3.53 0.47 -4.57
C ALA A 140 -5.05 0.38 -4.37
N VAL A 141 -5.83 0.41 -5.46
CA VAL A 141 -7.29 0.24 -5.39
C VAL A 141 -7.66 -1.19 -4.97
N GLU A 142 -6.98 -2.21 -5.51
CA GLU A 142 -7.20 -3.61 -5.13
C GLU A 142 -6.94 -3.84 -3.63
N LEU A 143 -5.84 -3.31 -3.10
CA LEU A 143 -5.53 -3.35 -1.67
C LEU A 143 -6.57 -2.62 -0.81
N LEU A 144 -7.10 -1.49 -1.28
CA LEU A 144 -8.17 -0.75 -0.59
C LEU A 144 -9.54 -1.45 -0.65
N ILE A 145 -9.80 -2.23 -1.70
CA ILE A 145 -10.99 -3.09 -1.78
C ILE A 145 -10.87 -4.21 -0.74
N LEU A 146 -9.68 -4.80 -0.62
CA LEU A 146 -9.42 -5.87 0.33
C LEU A 146 -9.55 -5.41 1.79
N ASP A 147 -8.82 -4.37 2.18
CA ASP A 147 -8.85 -3.86 3.55
C ASP A 147 -8.83 -2.32 3.57
N PRO A 148 -10.00 -1.67 3.69
CA PRO A 148 -10.09 -0.21 3.77
C PRO A 148 -9.32 0.40 4.95
N ARG A 149 -9.05 -0.37 6.01
CA ARG A 149 -8.31 0.11 7.20
C ARG A 149 -6.85 0.44 6.88
N LEU A 150 -6.32 -0.06 5.76
CA LEU A 150 -4.99 0.31 5.29
C LEU A 150 -4.85 1.82 5.08
N ALA A 151 -5.94 2.52 4.76
CA ALA A 151 -5.96 3.96 4.51
C ALA A 151 -5.59 4.84 5.72
N ASP A 152 -5.69 4.31 6.95
CA ASP A 152 -5.49 5.08 8.19
C ASP A 152 -4.03 5.18 8.65
N GLY A 153 -3.12 4.45 8.00
CA GLY A 153 -1.70 4.42 8.36
C GLY A 153 -0.97 5.74 8.05
N LEU A 154 -0.05 6.12 8.95
CA LEU A 154 0.99 7.12 8.70
C LEU A 154 2.34 6.42 8.57
N ASN A 155 3.23 6.91 7.71
CA ASN A 155 4.62 6.44 7.69
C ASN A 155 5.51 7.16 8.71
N HIS A 156 6.81 6.83 8.77
CA HIS A 156 7.75 7.50 9.69
C HIS A 156 7.95 9.00 9.37
N ALA A 157 7.64 9.43 8.14
CA ALA A 157 7.64 10.85 7.78
C ALA A 157 6.35 11.58 8.23
N GLY A 158 5.39 10.87 8.84
CA GLY A 158 4.10 11.42 9.26
C GLY A 158 3.14 11.68 8.09
N GLU A 159 3.40 11.10 6.92
CA GLU A 159 2.56 11.25 5.72
C GLU A 159 1.40 10.26 5.78
N SER A 160 0.18 10.76 5.58
CA SER A 160 -0.99 9.91 5.39
C SER A 160 -1.12 9.48 3.93
N LEU A 161 -1.81 8.35 3.71
CA LEU A 161 -2.07 7.85 2.37
C LEU A 161 -2.93 8.80 1.53
N LEU A 162 -3.89 9.48 2.15
CA LEU A 162 -4.69 10.49 1.46
C LEU A 162 -3.82 11.68 1.04
N TYR A 163 -2.88 12.09 1.88
CA TYR A 163 -1.91 13.14 1.54
C TYR A 163 -1.04 12.72 0.36
N LEU A 164 -0.44 11.52 0.43
CA LEU A 164 0.38 10.95 -0.64
C LEU A 164 -0.39 10.82 -1.96
N ALA A 165 -1.62 10.31 -1.94
CA ALA A 165 -2.44 10.16 -3.14
C ALA A 165 -2.76 11.51 -3.79
N CYS A 166 -3.05 12.55 -3.01
CA CYS A 166 -3.23 13.92 -3.50
C CYS A 166 -1.93 14.52 -4.04
N GLU A 167 -0.81 14.35 -3.33
CA GLU A 167 0.50 14.85 -3.76
C GLU A 167 0.95 14.21 -5.09
N LEU A 168 0.62 12.93 -5.27
CA LEU A 168 0.93 12.16 -6.47
C LEU A 168 -0.13 12.30 -7.57
N GLN A 169 -1.23 13.02 -7.33
CA GLN A 169 -2.35 13.22 -8.26
C GLN A 169 -3.03 11.91 -8.71
N MET A 170 -3.11 10.93 -7.82
CA MET A 170 -3.71 9.62 -8.11
C MET A 170 -5.21 9.64 -7.84
N MET A 171 -5.96 10.30 -8.72
CA MET A 171 -7.39 10.62 -8.52
C MET A 171 -8.26 9.40 -8.25
N VAL A 172 -8.05 8.32 -9.00
CA VAL A 172 -8.77 7.06 -8.81
C VAL A 172 -8.58 6.50 -7.40
N VAL A 173 -7.38 6.65 -6.82
CA VAL A 173 -7.09 6.20 -5.46
C VAL A 173 -7.67 7.17 -4.43
N VAL A 174 -7.59 8.49 -4.68
CA VAL A 174 -8.23 9.50 -3.82
C VAL A 174 -9.73 9.25 -3.73
N GLU A 175 -10.41 9.05 -4.85
CA GLU A 175 -11.82 8.68 -4.91
C GLU A 175 -12.08 7.35 -4.21
N SER A 176 -11.21 6.36 -4.40
CA SER A 176 -11.35 5.05 -3.76
C SER A 176 -11.23 5.11 -2.24
N ILE A 177 -10.30 5.92 -1.72
CA ILE A 177 -10.19 6.20 -0.29
C ILE A 177 -11.46 6.94 0.14
N LEU A 178 -11.79 8.05 -0.52
CA LEU A 178 -12.91 8.93 -0.11
C LEU A 178 -14.29 8.29 -0.21
N SER A 179 -14.51 7.33 -1.12
CA SER A 179 -15.80 6.65 -1.33
C SER A 179 -16.08 5.57 -0.29
N ARG A 180 -15.05 4.99 0.33
CA ARG A 180 -15.17 3.90 1.32
C ARG A 180 -15.41 4.37 2.76
N LEU A 181 -15.65 5.67 2.94
CA LEU A 181 -15.72 6.33 4.24
C LEU A 181 -17.00 5.99 5.04
N ARG A 182 -16.78 5.40 6.21
CA ARG A 182 -17.64 5.52 7.39
C ARG A 182 -16.93 6.23 8.58
N SER A 183 -15.63 6.51 8.49
CA SER A 183 -14.81 7.12 9.57
C SER A 183 -13.84 8.19 9.04
N THR A 184 -13.38 9.06 9.94
CA THR A 184 -12.44 10.16 9.65
C THR A 184 -11.02 9.63 9.36
N TYR A 185 -10.53 9.76 8.13
CA TYR A 185 -9.13 9.42 7.79
C TYR A 185 -8.12 10.45 8.30
N ARG A 186 -6.89 9.98 8.52
CA ARG A 186 -5.75 10.86 8.81
C ARG A 186 -5.34 11.65 7.57
N THR A 187 -4.95 12.89 7.81
CA THR A 187 -4.61 13.87 6.77
C THR A 187 -3.30 14.58 7.07
N ASP A 188 -2.52 13.99 7.96
CA ASP A 188 -1.19 14.46 8.26
C ASP A 188 -0.29 14.30 7.03
N GLY A 189 0.58 15.27 6.82
CA GLY A 189 1.51 15.33 5.71
C GLY A 189 2.78 16.05 6.14
N LEU A 190 3.79 16.01 5.28
CA LEU A 190 5.10 16.57 5.60
C LEU A 190 5.00 18.05 6.00
N ASN A 191 5.70 18.45 7.06
CA ASN A 191 5.70 19.81 7.61
C ASN A 191 4.31 20.34 8.02
N GLY A 192 3.40 19.45 8.43
CA GLY A 192 2.04 19.83 8.84
C GLY A 192 1.12 20.19 7.66
N ARG A 193 1.54 19.85 6.43
CA ARG A 193 0.68 19.99 5.25
C ARG A 193 -0.43 18.97 5.30
N THR A 194 -1.55 19.33 4.71
CA THR A 194 -2.72 18.46 4.55
C THR A 194 -2.88 18.07 3.08
N PRO A 195 -3.69 17.05 2.73
CA PRO A 195 -3.94 16.67 1.34
C PRO A 195 -4.45 17.84 0.50
N PHE A 196 -5.15 18.79 1.12
CA PHE A 196 -5.62 20.02 0.47
C PHE A 196 -4.46 20.96 0.07
N HIS A 197 -3.43 21.07 0.92
CA HIS A 197 -2.23 21.82 0.56
C HIS A 197 -1.50 21.17 -0.62
N ALA A 198 -1.40 19.84 -0.62
CA ALA A 198 -0.77 19.09 -1.70
C ALA A 198 -1.48 19.27 -3.05
N SER A 199 -2.81 19.23 -3.08
CA SER A 199 -3.59 19.44 -4.31
C SER A 199 -3.47 20.88 -4.83
N ALA A 200 -3.48 21.89 -3.94
CA ALA A 200 -3.39 23.30 -4.34
C ALA A 200 -2.01 23.67 -4.93
N MET A 201 -0.91 23.07 -4.44
CA MET A 201 0.45 23.43 -4.86
C MET A 201 0.84 22.93 -6.27
N LYS A 202 0.18 21.89 -6.79
CA LYS A 202 0.61 21.21 -8.03
C LYS A 202 0.23 21.92 -9.35
N LYS A 203 -0.36 23.13 -9.30
CA LYS A 203 -0.47 24.16 -10.38
C LYS A 203 -0.94 23.77 -11.80
N HIS A 204 -1.32 22.51 -12.08
CA HIS A 204 -1.85 22.05 -13.36
C HIS A 204 -3.25 21.42 -13.28
N PHE A 205 -4.04 21.82 -12.28
CA PHE A 205 -5.49 21.72 -12.38
C PHE A 205 -6.00 23.07 -12.85
N GLY A 206 -7.00 23.12 -13.74
CA GLY A 206 -7.64 24.36 -14.20
C GLY A 206 -8.32 25.12 -13.06
N MET A 207 -7.51 25.71 -12.17
CA MET A 207 -7.90 26.31 -10.91
C MET A 207 -7.25 27.67 -10.79
N SER A 208 -8.08 28.70 -10.87
CA SER A 208 -7.73 30.06 -10.48
C SER A 208 -7.39 30.11 -8.98
N PRO A 209 -6.38 30.91 -8.56
CA PRO A 209 -5.95 31.00 -7.18
C PRO A 209 -6.81 32.01 -6.43
N THR A 210 -7.85 31.57 -5.71
CA THR A 210 -8.64 32.51 -4.89
C THR A 210 -8.82 32.16 -3.42
N TYR A 211 -8.22 31.08 -2.91
CA TYR A 211 -8.30 30.80 -1.47
C TYR A 211 -6.95 30.42 -0.87
N THR A 212 -6.10 31.42 -0.69
CA THR A 212 -5.03 31.39 0.31
C THR A 212 -5.67 31.44 1.69
N CYS A 213 -5.99 30.29 2.30
CA CYS A 213 -6.37 30.27 3.71
C CYS A 213 -5.12 30.06 4.56
N THR A 214 -4.55 31.18 4.98
CA THR A 214 -3.57 31.31 6.03
C THR A 214 -4.18 30.83 7.36
N LYS A 215 -3.83 29.63 7.83
CA LYS A 215 -3.48 29.31 9.23
C LYS A 215 -3.20 27.81 9.41
N PRO A 216 -2.14 27.43 10.16
CA PRO A 216 -1.80 26.04 10.42
C PRO A 216 -2.82 25.48 11.41
N VAL A 217 -3.71 24.60 10.96
CA VAL A 217 -4.61 23.88 11.87
C VAL A 217 -3.84 22.71 12.45
N ASN A 218 -3.19 23.00 13.56
CA ASN A 218 -2.42 22.06 14.36
C ASN A 218 -3.37 21.05 15.02
N ARG A 219 -3.10 19.75 14.76
CA ARG A 219 -3.48 18.54 15.51
C ARG A 219 -4.99 18.26 15.70
N ARG A 220 -5.42 17.16 15.07
CA ARG A 220 -6.66 16.40 15.33
C ARG A 220 -7.98 17.07 14.92
N ILE A 221 -8.09 17.53 13.67
CA ILE A 221 -9.43 17.67 13.07
C ILE A 221 -9.64 16.48 12.14
N GLY A 222 -10.41 15.50 12.63
CA GLY A 222 -10.93 14.44 11.77
C GLY A 222 -11.69 15.07 10.61
N TYR A 223 -11.40 14.65 9.39
CA TYR A 223 -12.01 15.23 8.20
C TYR A 223 -13.54 15.06 8.24
N THR A 224 -14.26 16.15 8.51
CA THR A 224 -15.72 16.21 8.43
C THR A 224 -16.17 16.11 6.96
N ASN A 225 -17.46 15.82 6.74
CA ASN A 225 -18.05 15.77 5.39
C ASN A 225 -17.79 17.05 4.57
N ILE A 226 -17.58 18.19 5.24
CA ILE A 226 -17.26 19.48 4.62
C ILE A 226 -15.92 19.42 3.91
N HIS A 227 -14.85 18.92 4.55
CA HIS A 227 -13.55 18.85 3.91
C HIS A 227 -13.51 17.84 2.74
N ARG A 228 -14.34 16.79 2.78
CA ARG A 228 -14.55 15.90 1.63
C ARG A 228 -15.17 16.67 0.46
N ILE A 229 -16.21 17.45 0.73
CA ILE A 229 -16.86 18.30 -0.27
C ILE A 229 -15.85 19.30 -0.85
N TRP A 230 -15.02 19.97 -0.04
CA TRP A 230 -14.00 20.89 -0.56
C TRP A 230 -12.92 20.20 -1.39
N ILE A 231 -12.42 19.04 -0.95
CA ILE A 231 -11.48 18.24 -1.73
C ILE A 231 -12.11 17.82 -3.06
N LEU A 232 -13.33 17.29 -3.05
CA LEU A 232 -14.05 16.86 -4.26
C LEU A 232 -14.41 18.05 -5.16
N ILE A 233 -14.88 19.17 -4.63
CA ILE A 233 -15.20 20.39 -5.39
C ILE A 233 -13.96 20.95 -6.07
N PHE A 234 -12.82 20.99 -5.36
CA PHE A 234 -11.56 21.35 -5.98
C PHE A 234 -11.24 20.32 -7.07
N ILE A 235 -11.08 19.05 -6.71
CA ILE A 235 -10.70 17.97 -7.64
C ILE A 235 -11.55 17.93 -8.92
N PHE A 236 -12.87 18.08 -8.81
CA PHE A 236 -13.85 17.90 -9.89
C PHE A 236 -14.40 19.22 -10.45
N GLY A 237 -13.67 20.33 -10.32
CA GLY A 237 -14.08 21.70 -10.70
C GLY A 237 -14.51 21.94 -12.16
N SER A 238 -14.95 20.95 -12.92
CA SER A 238 -15.63 21.10 -14.21
C SER A 238 -16.85 20.21 -14.43
N LEU A 239 -17.29 19.40 -13.45
CA LEU A 239 -18.57 18.69 -13.56
C LEU A 239 -19.57 19.25 -12.57
N ARG A 240 -20.74 19.67 -13.07
CA ARG A 240 -21.94 19.99 -12.27
C ARG A 240 -22.22 18.84 -11.28
N ILE A 241 -21.71 18.94 -10.07
CA ILE A 241 -22.12 18.09 -8.96
C ILE A 241 -23.53 18.56 -8.59
N ARG A 242 -24.53 17.90 -9.17
CA ARG A 242 -25.92 18.01 -8.69
C ARG A 242 -25.95 17.23 -7.38
N ILE A 243 -25.65 17.94 -6.29
CA ILE A 243 -25.70 17.41 -4.92
C ILE A 243 -27.13 16.92 -4.67
N ARG A 244 -27.32 15.60 -4.71
CA ARG A 244 -28.55 14.94 -4.26
C ARG A 244 -28.42 14.65 -2.77
N TYR A 245 -28.15 15.69 -1.99
CA TYR A 245 -28.29 15.67 -0.54
C TYR A 245 -29.18 16.85 -0.21
N GLY A 246 -30.45 16.55 0.09
CA GLY A 246 -31.37 17.52 0.66
C GLY A 246 -30.85 17.93 2.03
N PHE A 247 -30.12 19.03 2.07
CA PHE A 247 -30.00 19.85 3.24
C PHE A 247 -30.22 21.28 2.78
N PHE A 248 -31.34 21.83 3.25
CA PHE A 248 -31.76 23.21 3.10
C PHE A 248 -30.57 24.16 3.33
N LEU A 249 -30.19 24.88 2.27
CA LEU A 249 -29.46 26.13 2.36
C LEU A 249 -30.47 27.23 2.09
N ASP A 250 -31.25 27.58 3.11
CA ASP A 250 -31.99 28.84 3.10
C ASP A 250 -31.24 29.84 3.98
N ASN A 251 -30.97 30.98 3.35
CA ASN A 251 -30.73 32.31 3.92
C ASN A 251 -29.36 32.61 4.51
N TRP A 252 -28.44 33.04 3.64
CA TRP A 252 -27.58 34.19 3.94
C TRP A 252 -27.60 35.14 2.73
N HIS A 253 -28.47 36.16 2.79
CA HIS A 253 -28.42 37.33 1.91
C HIS A 253 -27.67 38.46 2.64
N VAL A 254 -26.65 38.97 1.95
CA VAL A 254 -25.97 40.28 2.03
C VAL A 254 -25.36 40.67 3.37
#